data_AF-A0A9P8HW23-F1
#
_entry.id   AF-A0A9P8HW23-F1
#
_cell.length_a   1.000
_cell.length_b   1.000
_cell.length_c   1.000
_cell.angle_alpha   90.00
_cell.angle_beta   90.00
_cell.angle_gamma   90.00
#
_symmetry.space_group_name_H-M   'P 1'
#
loop_
_entity.id
_entity.type
_entity.pdbx_description
1 polymer ?
#
loop_
_entity_poly.entity_id
_entity_poly.type
_entity_poly.pdbx_seq_one_letter_code
_entity_poly.pdbx_strand_id
1 'polypeptide(L)'
;MILINGVSPEGHNWGPINLDAVGKGYIAILIVWSLLVFAGLFALHINRHLSFIRMRNTRLTIAAVLTIHVYLSLVFLVYPLNGSFPCDAEYWIMSIYLPFGIALFQAQNLQLLSLSSMQKKLMLHPQTRPLVGRWPRGIAELRKAWRHMNLMTRLYTLIGAGMVVQAIAALIIFMVSRKFHNFGVVSHDLGPTKCRTGWEWLPSILWQFLWAWGFGPFVLFKIRHIKDIHMWRLQTSLCIISGLPGSPLWMASVYSPAFGNIGKYWPPAVWFAPGLMMMESVSIFFPLIEIYQSKKFHVSTRAAIDEWEKKRQGLGTADSSARTISTSHTSSSTRKRPDMYSMQALEKCLATDPTELLRFAAMKEFTGENIVFLTQVRDWKAGWLRLAKKGSLTTEARLQLFNEGADIFAQTVSLQTSPFPVNLESKAYFNLERMFGQRAGTSSSNDSDIITPFARQFASDSQSFSNLSVPSQHKSNSQEYIVSLPAWEQPIPEGFNEHVFDSAEKSVRYMVFTNTWAKFCDSQETLSVVSAEGARSNTSSFSFLSRLTKG
;
A
#
# COMPACT_ATOMS: atom_id res chain seq x y z
N MET A 1 11.08 -5.23 -46.20
CA MET A 1 12.30 -4.42 -46.43
C MET A 1 11.88 -2.95 -46.32
N ILE A 2 11.84 -2.42 -45.10
CA ILE A 2 11.37 -1.04 -44.83
C ILE A 2 12.61 -0.15 -44.91
N LEU A 3 12.71 0.64 -45.98
CA LEU A 3 13.74 1.65 -46.14
C LEU A 3 13.45 2.80 -45.17
N ILE A 4 14.17 2.82 -44.05
CA ILE A 4 14.15 3.89 -43.05
C ILE A 4 15.06 5.02 -43.55
N ASN A 5 14.54 5.89 -44.41
CA ASN A 5 15.14 7.20 -44.69
C ASN A 5 14.26 8.26 -44.02
N GLY A 6 14.55 8.55 -42.75
CA GLY A 6 13.69 9.42 -41.96
C GLY A 6 14.30 9.83 -40.63
N VAL A 7 15.58 10.19 -40.60
CA VAL A 7 16.13 10.99 -39.51
C VAL A 7 16.72 12.24 -40.15
N SER A 8 16.06 13.38 -39.90
CA SER A 8 16.57 14.69 -40.31
C SER A 8 18.01 14.84 -39.79
N PRO A 9 18.98 15.24 -40.64
CA PRO A 9 20.35 15.51 -40.21
C PRO A 9 20.46 16.71 -39.24
N GLU A 10 19.36 17.39 -38.91
CA GLU A 10 19.36 18.64 -38.13
C GLU A 10 18.83 18.52 -36.69
N GLY A 11 18.34 17.35 -36.24
CA GLY A 11 17.76 17.23 -34.89
C GLY A 11 18.79 17.19 -33.76
N HIS A 12 19.93 16.54 -34.02
CA HIS A 12 21.13 16.53 -33.19
C HIS A 12 22.30 16.58 -34.17
N ASN A 13 22.99 17.72 -34.24
CA ASN A 13 24.10 17.89 -35.17
C ASN A 13 25.43 17.33 -34.62
N TRP A 14 25.42 16.70 -33.43
CA TRP A 14 26.60 16.16 -32.73
C TRP A 14 27.71 17.21 -32.54
N GLY A 15 27.31 18.49 -32.58
CA GLY A 15 28.17 19.63 -32.37
C GLY A 15 28.37 19.92 -30.89
N PRO A 16 28.80 21.13 -30.52
CA PRO A 16 28.90 21.53 -29.13
C PRO A 16 27.53 21.44 -28.43
N ILE A 17 27.56 21.38 -27.10
CA ILE A 17 26.38 21.38 -26.25
C ILE A 17 25.42 22.54 -26.58
N ASN A 18 24.11 22.25 -26.58
CA ASN A 18 23.07 23.24 -26.83
C ASN A 18 22.76 24.01 -25.55
N LEU A 19 23.46 25.12 -25.34
CA LEU A 19 23.24 26.07 -24.23
C LEU A 19 22.49 27.35 -24.68
N ASP A 20 21.70 27.23 -25.74
CA ASP A 20 20.78 28.25 -26.20
C ASP A 20 19.62 28.45 -25.19
N ALA A 21 18.66 29.34 -25.52
CA ALA A 21 17.55 29.64 -24.61
C ALA A 21 16.72 28.38 -24.28
N VAL A 22 16.53 27.47 -25.25
CA VAL A 22 15.80 26.22 -25.04
C VAL A 22 16.58 25.30 -24.10
N GLY A 23 17.88 25.10 -24.34
CA GLY A 23 18.73 24.26 -23.48
C GLY A 23 18.81 24.76 -22.04
N LYS A 24 18.90 26.08 -21.84
CA LYS A 24 18.82 26.70 -20.50
C LYS A 24 17.47 26.43 -19.84
N GLY A 25 16.38 26.42 -20.59
CA GLY A 25 15.04 26.06 -20.10
C GLY A 25 14.96 24.62 -19.58
N TYR A 26 15.48 23.65 -20.35
CA TYR A 26 15.57 22.25 -19.93
C TYR A 26 16.36 22.08 -18.62
N ILE A 27 17.51 22.74 -18.51
CA ILE A 27 18.36 22.70 -17.31
C ILE A 27 17.64 23.35 -16.11
N ALA A 28 16.99 24.50 -16.32
CA ALA A 28 16.25 25.18 -15.26
C ALA A 28 15.10 24.33 -14.72
N ILE A 29 14.30 23.72 -15.60
CA ILE A 29 13.22 22.80 -15.22
C ILE A 29 13.79 21.62 -14.42
N LEU A 30 14.87 21.02 -14.91
CA LEU A 30 15.54 19.90 -14.22
C LEU A 30 15.99 20.28 -12.81
N ILE A 31 16.66 21.42 -12.63
CA ILE A 31 17.14 21.88 -11.32
C ILE A 31 15.97 22.11 -10.36
N VAL A 32 14.97 22.89 -10.79
CA VAL A 32 13.79 23.19 -9.94
C VAL A 32 13.07 21.90 -9.56
N TRP A 33 12.86 21.00 -10.52
CA TRP A 33 12.20 19.73 -10.28
C TRP A 33 12.98 18.83 -9.32
N SER A 34 14.29 18.75 -9.49
CA SER A 34 15.17 17.98 -8.59
C SER A 34 15.07 18.47 -7.15
N LEU A 35 15.10 19.80 -6.94
CA LEU A 35 14.96 20.38 -5.60
C LEU A 35 13.62 20.00 -4.96
N LEU A 36 12.52 20.05 -5.72
CA LEU A 36 11.20 19.64 -5.24
C LEU A 36 11.15 18.15 -4.88
N VAL A 37 11.72 17.30 -5.72
CA VAL A 37 11.77 15.84 -5.50
C VAL A 37 12.57 15.51 -4.24
N PHE A 38 13.78 16.05 -4.09
CA PHE A 38 14.63 15.76 -2.93
C PHE A 38 14.04 16.33 -1.64
N ALA A 39 13.50 17.54 -1.66
CA ALA A 39 12.80 18.11 -0.50
C ALA A 39 11.59 17.25 -0.09
N GLY A 40 10.81 16.79 -1.07
CA GLY A 40 9.67 15.90 -0.85
C GLY A 40 10.07 14.55 -0.28
N LEU A 41 11.07 13.88 -0.85
CA LEU A 41 11.59 12.61 -0.35
C LEU A 41 12.16 12.73 1.08
N PHE A 42 12.85 13.83 1.37
CA PHE A 42 13.35 14.12 2.71
C PHE A 42 12.21 14.28 3.72
N ALA A 43 11.17 15.05 3.37
CA ALA A 43 9.98 15.20 4.20
C ALA A 43 9.26 13.86 4.45
N LEU A 44 9.15 12.99 3.43
CA LEU A 44 8.59 11.65 3.59
C LEU A 44 9.45 10.76 4.49
N HIS A 45 10.77 10.86 4.39
CA HIS A 45 11.69 10.10 5.22
C HIS A 45 11.54 10.45 6.71
N ILE A 46 11.46 11.74 7.05
CA ILE A 46 11.25 12.19 8.43
C ILE A 46 9.92 11.69 9.00
N ASN A 47 8.86 11.77 8.20
CA ASN A 47 7.52 11.39 8.63
C ASN A 47 7.22 9.87 8.46
N ARG A 48 8.21 9.05 8.09
CA ARG A 48 8.04 7.60 7.79
C ARG A 48 7.44 6.76 8.93
N HIS A 49 7.44 7.29 10.15
CA HIS A 49 6.88 6.64 11.31
C HIS A 49 5.35 6.58 11.28
N LEU A 50 4.68 7.44 10.51
CA LEU A 50 3.22 7.46 10.37
C LEU A 50 2.72 6.20 9.66
N SER A 51 1.67 5.56 10.20
CA SER A 51 1.17 4.26 9.73
C SER A 51 0.77 4.27 8.25
N PHE A 52 0.12 5.34 7.79
CA PHE A 52 -0.32 5.50 6.40
C PHE A 52 0.84 5.75 5.41
N ILE A 53 2.02 6.19 5.88
CA ILE A 53 3.23 6.26 5.04
C ILE A 53 3.93 4.91 5.02
N ARG A 54 3.98 4.26 6.18
CA ARG A 54 4.59 2.94 6.36
C ARG A 54 3.93 1.87 5.50
N MET A 55 2.61 1.89 5.38
CA MET A 55 1.85 0.96 4.54
C MET A 55 2.23 1.01 3.05
N ARG A 56 2.82 2.11 2.58
CA ARG A 56 3.25 2.31 1.17
C ARG A 56 4.67 1.82 0.89
N ASN A 57 5.31 1.18 1.88
CA ASN A 57 6.71 0.80 1.84
C ASN A 57 7.62 1.96 1.39
N THR A 58 7.92 2.85 2.33
CA THR A 58 8.68 4.09 2.06
C THR A 58 10.03 3.81 1.38
N ARG A 59 10.70 2.71 1.70
CA ARG A 59 11.98 2.34 1.07
C ARG A 59 11.83 2.05 -0.41
N LEU A 60 10.82 1.24 -0.76
CA LEU A 60 10.50 0.95 -2.17
C LEU A 60 10.05 2.21 -2.91
N THR A 61 9.26 3.07 -2.25
CA THR A 61 8.83 4.36 -2.81
C THR A 61 10.03 5.25 -3.14
N ILE A 62 10.96 5.44 -2.19
CA ILE A 62 12.17 6.24 -2.39
C ILE A 62 13.01 5.65 -3.53
N ALA A 63 13.23 4.33 -3.53
CA ALA A 63 14.02 3.67 -4.57
C ALA A 63 13.38 3.84 -5.97
N ALA A 64 12.06 3.67 -6.09
CA ALA A 64 11.34 3.87 -7.33
C ALA A 64 11.44 5.32 -7.83
N VAL A 65 11.18 6.30 -6.96
CA VAL A 65 11.25 7.72 -7.31
C VAL A 65 12.66 8.13 -7.72
N LEU A 66 13.70 7.73 -6.96
CA LEU A 66 15.09 8.04 -7.32
C LEU A 66 15.48 7.43 -8.67
N THR A 67 15.05 6.19 -8.93
CA THR A 67 15.34 5.52 -10.20
C THR A 67 14.67 6.27 -11.35
N ILE A 68 13.38 6.61 -11.22
CA ILE A 68 12.64 7.39 -12.22
C ILE A 68 13.27 8.78 -12.41
N HIS A 69 13.71 9.41 -11.32
CA HIS A 69 14.27 10.76 -11.34
C HIS A 69 15.57 10.85 -12.11
N VAL A 70 16.49 9.91 -11.91
CA VAL A 70 17.71 9.84 -12.73
C VAL A 70 17.37 9.67 -14.21
N TYR A 71 16.36 8.85 -14.55
CA TYR A 71 15.95 8.70 -15.94
C TYR A 71 15.34 10.00 -16.51
N LEU A 72 14.48 10.67 -15.74
CA LEU A 72 13.91 11.95 -16.11
C LEU A 72 14.99 13.03 -16.30
N SER A 73 16.03 13.03 -15.46
CA SER A 73 17.21 13.89 -15.62
C SER A 73 17.91 13.64 -16.94
N LEU A 74 18.13 12.38 -17.31
CA LEU A 74 18.72 12.02 -18.60
C LEU A 74 17.83 12.48 -19.76
N VAL A 75 16.50 12.32 -19.66
CA VAL A 75 15.53 12.80 -20.65
C VAL A 75 15.64 14.31 -20.88
N PHE A 76 15.72 15.11 -19.81
CA PHE A 76 15.87 16.57 -19.94
C PHE A 76 17.26 16.99 -20.44
N LEU A 77 18.28 16.18 -20.21
CA LEU A 77 19.64 16.44 -20.70
C LEU A 77 19.85 16.06 -22.18
N VAL A 78 18.94 15.30 -22.82
CA VAL A 78 19.07 14.92 -24.24
C VAL A 78 19.26 16.13 -25.15
N TYR A 79 18.49 17.20 -24.93
CA TYR A 79 18.58 18.40 -25.76
C TYR A 79 19.88 19.18 -25.50
N PRO A 80 20.23 19.59 -24.25
CA PRO A 80 21.48 20.28 -23.97
C PRO A 80 22.74 19.50 -24.35
N LEU A 81 22.74 18.17 -24.20
CA LEU A 81 23.89 17.35 -24.54
C LEU A 81 24.03 17.12 -26.05
N ASN A 82 23.02 17.44 -26.85
CA ASN A 82 23.09 17.47 -28.31
C ASN A 82 23.66 16.19 -28.95
N GLY A 83 23.30 15.02 -28.41
CA GLY A 83 23.82 13.73 -28.90
C GLY A 83 25.22 13.36 -28.41
N SER A 84 25.90 14.15 -27.58
CA SER A 84 27.21 13.76 -27.00
C SER A 84 27.17 12.50 -26.12
N PHE A 85 25.98 11.93 -25.88
CA PHE A 85 25.78 10.77 -25.06
C PHE A 85 26.09 9.45 -25.81
N PRO A 86 26.89 8.53 -25.24
CA PRO A 86 27.26 7.27 -25.89
C PRO A 86 26.06 6.34 -26.18
N CYS A 87 26.04 5.69 -27.35
CA CYS A 87 24.90 4.87 -27.77
C CYS A 87 24.75 3.57 -26.96
N ASP A 88 25.87 2.96 -26.55
CA ASP A 88 25.91 1.82 -25.64
C ASP A 88 25.28 2.17 -24.28
N ALA A 89 25.58 3.35 -23.74
CA ALA A 89 24.95 3.83 -22.52
C ALA A 89 23.43 4.02 -22.68
N GLU A 90 22.97 4.59 -23.80
CA GLU A 90 21.52 4.72 -24.08
C GLU A 90 20.81 3.37 -24.14
N TYR A 91 21.48 2.38 -24.73
CA TYR A 91 20.94 1.03 -24.81
C TYR A 91 20.66 0.44 -23.43
N TRP A 92 21.62 0.54 -22.50
CA TRP A 92 21.45 0.06 -21.14
C TRP A 92 20.38 0.84 -20.36
N ILE A 93 20.34 2.17 -20.55
CA ILE A 93 19.34 3.02 -19.91
C ILE A 93 17.92 2.63 -20.37
N MET A 94 17.71 2.48 -21.67
CA MET A 94 16.39 2.15 -22.22
C MET A 94 15.99 0.69 -22.02
N SER A 95 16.95 -0.24 -22.01
CA SER A 95 16.68 -1.68 -21.95
C SER A 95 16.63 -2.20 -20.52
N ILE A 96 17.30 -1.56 -19.56
CA ILE A 96 17.34 -2.00 -18.16
C ILE A 96 16.78 -0.93 -17.24
N TYR A 97 17.41 0.25 -17.25
CA TYR A 97 17.18 1.25 -16.21
C TYR A 97 15.72 1.73 -16.17
N LEU A 98 15.18 2.13 -17.31
CA LEU A 98 13.78 2.55 -17.44
C LEU A 98 12.79 1.42 -17.09
N PRO A 99 12.87 0.22 -17.70
CA PRO A 99 12.01 -0.90 -17.32
C PRO A 99 12.07 -1.26 -15.84
N PHE A 100 13.25 -1.18 -15.21
CA PHE A 100 13.41 -1.46 -13.79
C PHE A 100 12.77 -0.37 -12.92
N GLY A 101 12.94 0.91 -13.28
CA GLY A 101 12.25 2.02 -12.60
C GLY A 101 10.73 1.87 -12.65
N ILE A 102 10.18 1.56 -13.84
CA ILE A 102 8.75 1.29 -14.02
C ILE A 102 8.32 0.05 -13.22
N ALA A 103 9.11 -1.03 -13.23
CA ALA A 103 8.80 -2.25 -12.48
C ALA A 103 8.73 -2.02 -10.97
N LEU A 104 9.69 -1.26 -10.40
CA LEU A 104 9.67 -0.87 -8.98
C LEU A 104 8.45 0.00 -8.65
N PHE A 105 8.11 0.93 -9.54
CA PHE A 105 6.94 1.78 -9.39
C PHE A 105 5.63 0.99 -9.46
N GLN A 106 5.52 0.03 -10.37
CA GLN A 106 4.37 -0.87 -10.45
C GLN A 106 4.29 -1.79 -9.24
N ALA A 107 5.42 -2.27 -8.72
CA ALA A 107 5.47 -3.03 -7.47
C ALA A 107 4.91 -2.22 -6.30
N GLN A 108 5.23 -0.93 -6.21
CA GLN A 108 4.66 -0.01 -5.24
C GLN A 108 3.14 0.15 -5.42
N ASN A 109 2.66 0.40 -6.64
CA ASN A 109 1.21 0.57 -6.89
C ASN A 109 0.39 -0.71 -6.63
N LEU A 110 0.97 -1.88 -6.84
CA LEU A 110 0.29 -3.16 -6.60
C LEU A 110 0.08 -3.44 -5.10
N GLN A 111 0.81 -2.78 -4.20
CA GLN A 111 0.59 -2.91 -2.76
C GLN A 111 -0.85 -2.56 -2.37
N LEU A 112 -1.44 -1.54 -2.99
CA LEU A 112 -2.83 -1.17 -2.78
C LEU A 112 -3.78 -2.35 -3.04
N LEU A 113 -3.59 -3.05 -4.15
CA LEU A 113 -4.45 -4.15 -4.55
C LEU A 113 -4.37 -5.30 -3.53
N SER A 114 -3.17 -5.67 -3.07
CA SER A 114 -3.08 -6.72 -2.06
C SER A 114 -3.56 -6.28 -0.69
N LEU A 115 -3.24 -5.06 -0.26
CA LEU A 115 -3.71 -4.56 1.02
C LEU A 115 -5.24 -4.56 1.06
N SER A 116 -5.88 -4.02 0.02
CA SER A 116 -7.34 -4.04 -0.11
C SER A 116 -7.93 -5.46 -0.14
N SER A 117 -7.25 -6.39 -0.82
CA SER A 117 -7.73 -7.79 -0.95
C SER A 117 -7.63 -8.52 0.39
N MET A 118 -6.56 -8.30 1.13
CA MET A 118 -6.34 -8.89 2.44
C MET A 118 -7.27 -8.28 3.50
N GLN A 119 -7.44 -6.95 3.52
CA GLN A 119 -8.37 -6.26 4.43
C GLN A 119 -9.83 -6.67 4.16
N LYS A 120 -10.22 -6.86 2.90
CA LYS A 120 -11.55 -7.41 2.56
C LYS A 120 -11.78 -8.81 3.14
N LYS A 121 -10.75 -9.63 3.30
CA LYS A 121 -10.87 -10.97 3.92
C LYS A 121 -11.16 -10.88 5.42
N LEU A 122 -10.72 -9.82 6.11
CA LEU A 122 -11.04 -9.63 7.55
C LEU A 122 -12.55 -9.52 7.79
N MET A 123 -13.31 -9.04 6.80
CA MET A 123 -14.77 -8.93 6.89
C MET A 123 -15.52 -10.26 6.75
N LEU A 124 -14.86 -11.35 6.30
CA LEU A 124 -15.52 -12.61 5.95
C LEU A 124 -15.38 -13.73 7.01
N HIS A 125 -14.78 -13.46 8.18
CA HIS A 125 -14.54 -14.42 9.29
C HIS A 125 -13.61 -15.62 8.93
N PRO A 126 -13.09 -16.33 9.96
CA PRO A 126 -11.66 -16.39 10.28
C PRO A 126 -10.78 -17.09 9.23
N GLN A 127 -9.57 -16.55 9.09
CA GLN A 127 -8.52 -17.10 8.23
C GLN A 127 -8.19 -18.54 8.66
N THR A 128 -8.42 -19.49 7.77
CA THR A 128 -7.79 -20.81 7.85
C THR A 128 -6.27 -20.64 7.75
N ARG A 129 -5.55 -21.15 8.75
CA ARG A 129 -4.09 -21.17 8.80
C ARG A 129 -3.55 -21.77 7.49
N PRO A 130 -2.66 -21.10 6.75
CA PRO A 130 -1.92 -21.80 5.70
C PRO A 130 -1.01 -22.82 6.39
N LEU A 131 -1.20 -24.10 6.08
CA LEU A 131 -0.28 -25.15 6.50
C LEU A 131 1.10 -24.85 5.91
N VAL A 132 2.10 -24.69 6.77
CA VAL A 132 3.50 -24.57 6.37
C VAL A 132 3.93 -25.94 5.82
N GLY A 133 4.00 -26.02 4.50
CA GLY A 133 4.49 -27.19 3.78
C GLY A 133 5.97 -27.07 3.48
N ARG A 134 6.70 -28.15 3.75
CA ARG A 134 8.11 -28.39 3.42
C ARG A 134 8.49 -27.88 2.02
N TRP A 135 9.71 -27.36 1.88
CA TRP A 135 10.27 -26.88 0.61
C TRP A 135 10.06 -27.87 -0.56
N PRO A 136 9.54 -27.38 -1.71
CA PRO A 136 9.11 -28.26 -2.80
C PRO A 136 10.31 -28.86 -3.55
N ARG A 137 10.26 -30.17 -3.79
CA ARG A 137 11.13 -30.86 -4.75
C ARG A 137 10.28 -31.26 -5.97
N GLY A 138 10.33 -30.46 -7.04
CA GLY A 138 9.72 -30.77 -8.34
C GLY A 138 8.68 -29.75 -8.86
N ILE A 139 8.41 -29.81 -10.17
CA ILE A 139 7.58 -28.84 -10.93
C ILE A 139 6.10 -28.86 -10.51
N ALA A 140 5.54 -30.02 -10.16
CA ALA A 140 4.15 -30.14 -9.72
C ALA A 140 3.93 -29.51 -8.34
N GLU A 141 4.90 -29.64 -7.44
CA GLU A 141 4.87 -29.07 -6.09
C GLU A 141 5.20 -27.58 -6.09
N LEU A 142 6.03 -27.10 -7.01
CA LEU A 142 6.19 -25.66 -7.30
C LEU A 142 4.86 -25.00 -7.70
N ARG A 143 4.02 -25.68 -8.49
CA ARG A 143 2.69 -25.17 -8.89
C ARG A 143 1.70 -25.14 -7.73
N LYS A 144 1.80 -26.07 -6.77
CA LYS A 144 1.03 -26.04 -5.52
C LYS A 144 1.52 -24.90 -4.61
N ALA A 145 2.83 -24.82 -4.34
CA ALA A 145 3.44 -23.75 -3.56
C ALA A 145 3.07 -22.36 -4.11
N TRP A 146 3.10 -22.19 -5.44
CA TRP A 146 2.69 -20.96 -6.13
C TRP A 146 1.23 -20.56 -5.88
N ARG A 147 0.32 -21.54 -5.75
CA ARG A 147 -1.09 -21.29 -5.45
C ARG A 147 -1.33 -20.91 -3.99
N HIS A 148 -0.44 -21.35 -3.09
CA HIS A 148 -0.51 -21.04 -1.66
C HIS A 148 0.24 -19.77 -1.26
N MET A 149 1.05 -19.17 -2.15
CA MET A 149 1.74 -17.91 -1.87
C MET A 149 0.76 -16.74 -1.69
N ASN A 150 1.09 -15.86 -0.74
CA ASN A 150 0.44 -14.56 -0.60
C ASN A 150 0.52 -13.76 -1.92
N LEU A 151 -0.54 -13.00 -2.22
CA LEU A 151 -0.66 -12.24 -3.46
C LEU A 151 0.54 -11.31 -3.69
N MET A 152 1.03 -10.64 -2.63
CA MET A 152 2.22 -9.80 -2.69
C MET A 152 3.48 -10.57 -3.10
N THR A 153 3.77 -11.69 -2.43
CA THR A 153 4.95 -12.50 -2.72
C THR A 153 4.90 -12.97 -4.17
N ARG A 154 3.75 -13.49 -4.61
CA ARG A 154 3.55 -13.92 -5.99
C ARG A 154 3.81 -12.80 -7.00
N LEU A 155 3.30 -11.59 -6.75
CA LEU A 155 3.50 -10.45 -7.64
C LEU A 155 4.95 -9.97 -7.66
N TYR A 156 5.61 -9.86 -6.50
CA TYR A 156 7.03 -9.50 -6.45
C TYR A 156 7.93 -10.54 -7.10
N THR A 157 7.64 -11.83 -6.95
CA THR A 157 8.35 -12.89 -7.65
C THR A 157 8.17 -12.78 -9.16
N LEU A 158 6.96 -12.48 -9.66
CA LEU A 158 6.73 -12.26 -11.09
C LEU A 158 7.50 -11.03 -11.62
N ILE A 159 7.46 -9.92 -10.90
CA ILE A 159 8.18 -8.69 -11.29
C ILE A 159 9.69 -8.95 -11.30
N GLY A 160 10.22 -9.56 -10.24
CA GLY A 160 11.64 -9.90 -10.14
C GLY A 160 12.08 -10.87 -11.24
N ALA A 161 11.29 -11.91 -11.52
CA ALA A 161 11.56 -12.83 -12.64
C ALA A 161 11.55 -12.09 -13.99
N GLY A 162 10.60 -11.19 -14.21
CA GLY A 162 10.53 -10.34 -15.40
C GLY A 162 11.76 -9.44 -15.55
N MET A 163 12.24 -8.85 -14.45
CA MET A 163 13.47 -8.05 -14.44
C MET A 163 14.71 -8.87 -14.80
N VAL A 164 14.82 -10.11 -14.30
CA VAL A 164 15.94 -11.02 -14.64
C VAL A 164 15.89 -11.42 -16.11
N VAL A 165 14.70 -11.78 -16.62
CA VAL A 165 14.52 -12.11 -18.06
C VAL A 165 14.89 -10.91 -18.92
N GLN A 166 14.46 -9.70 -18.55
CA GLN A 166 14.82 -8.47 -19.24
C GLN A 166 16.34 -8.24 -19.25
N ALA A 167 17.02 -8.46 -18.12
CA ALA A 167 18.47 -8.33 -18.02
C ALA A 167 19.21 -9.30 -18.92
N ILE A 168 18.81 -10.57 -18.93
CA ILE A 168 19.41 -11.60 -19.77
C ILE A 168 19.17 -11.28 -21.25
N ALA A 169 17.95 -10.92 -21.63
CA ALA A 169 17.62 -10.59 -23.01
C ALA A 169 18.43 -9.38 -23.52
N ALA A 170 18.52 -8.31 -22.71
CA ALA A 170 19.30 -7.13 -23.07
C ALA A 170 20.79 -7.45 -23.20
N LEU A 171 21.34 -8.26 -22.28
CA LEU A 171 22.74 -8.68 -22.35
C LEU A 171 23.03 -9.49 -23.62
N ILE A 172 22.16 -10.44 -23.97
CA ILE A 172 22.32 -11.24 -25.20
C ILE A 172 22.30 -10.33 -26.43
N ILE A 173 21.34 -9.40 -26.53
CA ILE A 173 21.24 -8.48 -27.67
C ILE A 173 22.45 -7.56 -27.75
N PHE A 174 22.91 -7.04 -26.61
CA PHE A 174 24.13 -6.24 -26.51
C PHE A 174 25.30 -7.02 -27.12
N MET A 175 25.60 -8.22 -26.58
CA MET A 175 26.72 -9.06 -27.01
C MET A 175 26.66 -9.49 -28.48
N VAL A 176 25.45 -9.68 -29.03
CA VAL A 176 25.26 -10.11 -30.42
C VAL A 176 25.41 -8.95 -31.42
N SER A 177 25.04 -7.73 -31.04
CA SER A 177 25.01 -6.59 -31.95
C SER A 177 26.35 -5.86 -32.04
N ARG A 178 26.84 -5.62 -33.26
CA ARG A 178 28.01 -4.75 -33.49
C ARG A 178 27.74 -3.27 -33.24
N LYS A 179 26.48 -2.85 -33.10
CA LYS A 179 26.14 -1.42 -32.92
C LYS A 179 26.72 -0.81 -31.65
N PHE A 180 26.94 -1.62 -30.63
CA PHE A 180 27.36 -1.13 -29.31
C PHE A 180 28.82 -1.45 -29.00
N HIS A 181 29.46 -2.35 -29.77
CA HIS A 181 30.84 -2.79 -29.56
C HIS A 181 31.41 -3.52 -30.79
N ASN A 182 32.73 -3.64 -30.86
CA ASN A 182 33.42 -4.18 -32.04
C ASN A 182 33.38 -5.73 -32.16
N PHE A 183 33.03 -6.48 -31.12
CA PHE A 183 33.13 -7.94 -31.10
C PHE A 183 31.81 -8.68 -31.46
N GLY A 184 30.76 -7.95 -31.82
CA GLY A 184 29.45 -8.54 -32.14
C GLY A 184 29.45 -9.35 -33.43
N VAL A 185 28.36 -10.06 -33.69
CA VAL A 185 28.23 -10.95 -34.86
C VAL A 185 27.22 -10.39 -35.88
N VAL A 186 26.23 -9.62 -35.42
CA VAL A 186 25.11 -9.13 -36.23
C VAL A 186 25.13 -7.60 -36.29
N SER A 187 24.61 -7.03 -37.39
CA SER A 187 24.62 -5.59 -37.71
C SER A 187 26.00 -5.06 -38.12
N HIS A 188 26.02 -4.00 -38.93
CA HIS A 188 27.26 -3.32 -39.32
C HIS A 188 27.55 -2.16 -38.37
N ASP A 189 28.82 -1.79 -38.23
CA ASP A 189 29.21 -0.52 -37.60
C ASP A 189 28.61 0.62 -38.41
N LEU A 190 27.70 1.34 -37.79
CA LEU A 190 27.00 2.45 -38.42
C LEU A 190 27.15 3.66 -37.52
N GLY A 191 27.24 4.85 -38.12
CA GLY A 191 27.43 6.11 -37.39
C GLY A 191 26.38 6.38 -36.31
N PRO A 192 26.59 7.41 -35.47
CA PRO A 192 25.87 7.62 -34.21
C PRO A 192 24.34 7.62 -34.30
N THR A 193 23.78 8.07 -35.42
CA THR A 193 22.33 8.12 -35.67
C THR A 193 21.71 6.75 -35.95
N LYS A 194 22.42 5.87 -36.68
CA LYS A 194 21.92 4.54 -37.05
C LYS A 194 22.01 3.53 -35.90
N CYS A 195 22.83 3.80 -34.88
CA CYS A 195 22.90 2.97 -33.67
C CYS A 195 21.59 2.97 -32.86
N ARG A 196 20.85 4.08 -32.88
CA ARG A 196 19.62 4.32 -32.10
C ARG A 196 18.34 3.80 -32.74
N THR A 197 18.45 3.08 -33.86
CA THR A 197 17.32 2.51 -34.59
C THR A 197 17.64 1.06 -34.95
N GLY A 198 16.63 0.21 -35.07
CA GLY A 198 16.80 -1.18 -35.53
C GLY A 198 16.06 -2.22 -34.69
N TRP A 199 16.26 -3.48 -35.05
CA TRP A 199 15.59 -4.62 -34.42
C TRP A 199 16.03 -4.83 -32.97
N GLU A 200 17.23 -4.36 -32.61
CA GLU A 200 17.82 -4.48 -31.28
C GLU A 200 16.98 -3.79 -30.19
N TRP A 201 16.20 -2.77 -30.60
CA TRP A 201 15.34 -1.99 -29.71
C TRP A 201 13.93 -2.60 -29.56
N LEU A 202 13.52 -3.50 -30.47
CA LEU A 202 12.16 -4.06 -30.47
C LEU A 202 11.76 -4.71 -29.14
N PRO A 203 12.62 -5.49 -28.44
CA PRO A 203 12.23 -6.09 -27.18
C PRO A 203 11.90 -5.05 -26.10
N SER A 204 12.70 -3.98 -25.99
CA SER A 204 12.41 -2.89 -25.05
C SER A 204 11.12 -2.16 -25.42
N ILE A 205 10.90 -1.88 -26.71
CA ILE A 205 9.65 -1.25 -27.20
C ILE A 205 8.44 -2.11 -26.86
N LEU A 206 8.43 -3.38 -27.28
CA LEU A 206 7.33 -4.31 -27.01
C LEU A 206 7.03 -4.42 -25.52
N TRP A 207 8.09 -4.48 -24.70
CA TRP A 207 7.96 -4.52 -23.26
C TRP A 207 7.32 -3.25 -22.68
N GLN A 208 7.76 -2.06 -23.12
CA GLN A 208 7.16 -0.79 -22.73
C GLN A 208 5.67 -0.71 -23.08
N PHE A 209 5.29 -1.13 -24.29
CA PHE A 209 3.87 -1.17 -24.69
C PHE A 209 3.07 -2.17 -23.87
N LEU A 210 3.61 -3.36 -23.58
CA LEU A 210 2.95 -4.34 -22.74
C LEU A 210 2.66 -3.76 -21.34
N TRP A 211 3.61 -3.04 -20.74
CA TRP A 211 3.42 -2.39 -19.44
C TRP A 211 2.45 -1.22 -19.49
N ALA A 212 2.64 -0.29 -20.43
CA ALA A 212 1.85 0.94 -20.49
C ALA A 212 0.42 0.68 -20.99
N TRP A 213 0.26 -0.13 -22.04
CA TRP A 213 -1.00 -0.34 -22.76
C TRP A 213 -1.68 -1.68 -22.49
N GLY A 214 -0.97 -2.67 -21.95
CA GLY A 214 -1.58 -3.92 -21.47
C GLY A 214 -1.83 -3.86 -19.96
N PHE A 215 -0.74 -3.85 -19.19
CA PHE A 215 -0.79 -3.98 -17.74
C PHE A 215 -1.41 -2.76 -17.06
N GLY A 216 -1.07 -1.54 -17.49
CA GLY A 216 -1.65 -0.30 -16.96
C GLY A 216 -3.18 -0.30 -16.98
N PRO A 217 -3.84 -0.44 -18.15
CA PRO A 217 -5.28 -0.54 -18.26
C PRO A 217 -5.89 -1.69 -17.45
N PHE A 218 -5.22 -2.85 -17.39
CA PHE A 218 -5.65 -3.95 -16.53
C PHE A 218 -5.66 -3.56 -15.04
N VAL A 219 -4.62 -2.88 -14.56
CA VAL A 219 -4.56 -2.36 -13.18
C VAL A 219 -5.67 -1.34 -12.94
N LEU A 220 -5.87 -0.38 -13.85
CA LEU A 220 -6.97 0.60 -13.78
C LEU A 220 -8.32 -0.09 -13.61
N PHE A 221 -8.58 -1.13 -14.41
CA PHE A 221 -9.81 -1.90 -14.32
C PHE A 221 -9.95 -2.62 -12.98
N LYS A 222 -8.86 -3.19 -12.44
CA LYS A 222 -8.87 -3.90 -11.16
C LYS A 222 -9.09 -2.98 -9.95
N ILE A 223 -8.52 -1.77 -9.97
CA ILE A 223 -8.62 -0.82 -8.84
C ILE A 223 -9.89 0.04 -8.86
N ARG A 224 -10.70 0.00 -9.92
CA ARG A 224 -11.85 0.93 -10.14
C ARG A 224 -12.85 1.01 -8.99
N HIS A 225 -13.00 -0.07 -8.22
CA HIS A 225 -13.96 -0.16 -7.11
C HIS A 225 -13.36 0.18 -5.75
N ILE A 226 -12.06 0.44 -5.67
CA ILE A 226 -11.40 0.81 -4.42
C ILE A 226 -11.71 2.27 -4.11
N LYS A 227 -12.29 2.54 -2.93
CA LYS A 227 -12.60 3.90 -2.46
C LYS A 227 -11.78 4.17 -1.21
N ASP A 228 -10.48 4.40 -1.39
CA ASP A 228 -9.55 4.68 -0.31
C ASP A 228 -9.53 6.18 0.04
N ILE A 229 -9.19 6.49 1.30
CA ILE A 229 -9.03 7.88 1.79
C ILE A 229 -7.62 8.42 1.46
N HIS A 230 -6.66 7.52 1.20
CA HIS A 230 -5.24 7.80 1.01
C HIS A 230 -4.86 8.28 -0.40
N MET A 231 -5.86 8.57 -1.26
CA MET A 231 -5.69 8.98 -2.66
C MET A 231 -4.83 8.03 -3.50
N TRP A 232 -4.65 6.77 -3.08
CA TRP A 232 -3.76 5.81 -3.71
C TRP A 232 -4.33 5.27 -5.02
N ARG A 233 -5.66 5.04 -5.08
CA ARG A 233 -6.31 4.75 -6.37
C ARG A 233 -6.12 5.92 -7.34
N LEU A 234 -6.33 7.15 -6.87
CA LEU A 234 -6.18 8.34 -7.71
C LEU A 234 -4.74 8.49 -8.20
N GLN A 235 -3.75 8.26 -7.32
CA GLN A 235 -2.33 8.24 -7.67
C GLN A 235 -2.09 7.30 -8.85
N THR A 236 -2.51 6.04 -8.68
CA THR A 236 -2.32 5.00 -9.70
C THR A 236 -3.01 5.37 -11.01
N SER A 237 -4.23 5.92 -10.93
CA SER A 237 -4.97 6.38 -12.10
C SER A 237 -4.25 7.50 -12.87
N LEU A 238 -3.80 8.54 -12.17
CA LEU A 238 -3.11 9.67 -12.78
C LEU A 238 -1.79 9.25 -13.43
N CYS A 239 -1.02 8.38 -12.77
CA CYS A 239 0.24 7.86 -13.33
C CYS A 239 0.04 7.08 -14.62
N ILE A 240 -0.98 6.21 -14.66
CA ILE A 240 -1.23 5.40 -15.86
C ILE A 240 -1.75 6.29 -16.98
N ILE A 241 -2.74 7.15 -16.71
CA ILE A 241 -3.33 8.02 -17.73
C ILE A 241 -2.29 8.99 -18.32
N SER A 242 -1.45 9.59 -17.48
CA SER A 242 -0.39 10.50 -17.95
C SER A 242 0.75 9.79 -18.68
N GLY A 243 1.01 8.51 -18.36
CA GLY A 243 2.05 7.71 -19.01
C GLY A 243 1.62 7.09 -20.35
N LEU A 244 0.31 6.87 -20.57
CA LEU A 244 -0.21 6.22 -21.79
C LEU A 244 0.24 6.87 -23.10
N PRO A 245 0.26 8.21 -23.25
CA PRO A 245 0.68 8.85 -24.50
C PRO A 245 2.18 8.73 -24.79
N GLY A 246 3.01 8.44 -23.78
CA GLY A 246 4.48 8.49 -23.90
C GLY A 246 5.03 7.56 -24.98
N SER A 247 4.74 6.26 -24.90
CA SER A 247 5.28 5.27 -25.86
C SER A 247 4.79 5.49 -27.31
N PRO A 248 3.49 5.75 -27.58
CA PRO A 248 3.03 6.07 -28.93
C PRO A 248 3.66 7.34 -29.51
N LEU A 249 3.76 8.42 -28.72
CA LEU A 249 4.33 9.68 -29.20
C LEU A 249 5.85 9.60 -29.39
N TRP A 250 6.55 8.89 -28.50
CA TRP A 250 7.96 8.55 -28.68
C TRP A 250 8.17 7.78 -29.99
N MET A 251 7.41 6.70 -30.24
CA MET A 251 7.50 5.95 -31.50
C MET A 251 7.20 6.83 -32.72
N ALA A 252 6.12 7.62 -32.68
CA ALA A 252 5.77 8.52 -33.76
C ALA A 252 6.91 9.51 -34.04
N SER A 253 7.55 10.05 -33.00
CA SER A 253 8.66 10.99 -33.14
C SER A 253 9.96 10.37 -33.68
N VAL A 254 10.21 9.08 -33.42
CA VAL A 254 11.39 8.37 -33.93
C VAL A 254 11.22 7.93 -35.38
N TYR A 255 10.02 7.46 -35.76
CA TYR A 255 9.81 6.79 -37.03
C TYR A 255 9.07 7.63 -38.08
N SER A 256 8.44 8.74 -37.70
CA SER A 256 7.70 9.60 -38.62
C SER A 256 8.46 10.89 -38.96
N PRO A 257 8.75 11.16 -40.26
CA PRO A 257 9.33 12.42 -40.70
C PRO A 257 8.48 13.65 -40.33
N ALA A 258 7.17 13.49 -40.12
CA ALA A 258 6.26 14.58 -39.76
C ALA A 258 6.63 15.25 -38.41
N PHE A 259 7.30 14.51 -37.52
CA PHE A 259 7.79 15.03 -36.24
C PHE A 259 9.15 15.74 -36.35
N GLY A 260 9.76 15.81 -37.53
CA GLY A 260 11.10 16.35 -37.71
C GLY A 260 11.27 17.79 -37.21
N ASN A 261 10.28 18.67 -37.46
CA ASN A 261 10.32 20.06 -36.98
C ASN A 261 10.17 20.18 -35.46
N ILE A 262 9.37 19.31 -34.86
CA ILE A 262 9.17 19.25 -33.40
C ILE A 262 10.41 18.67 -32.73
N GLY A 263 10.96 17.60 -33.31
CA GLY A 263 12.15 16.90 -32.84
C GLY A 263 13.40 17.76 -32.72
N LYS A 264 13.45 18.91 -33.42
CA LYS A 264 14.53 19.91 -33.30
C LYS A 264 14.63 20.49 -31.90
N TYR A 265 13.50 20.72 -31.21
CA TYR A 265 13.46 21.35 -29.88
C TYR A 265 12.87 20.43 -28.79
N TRP A 266 12.18 19.37 -29.22
CA TRP A 266 11.54 18.39 -28.37
C TRP A 266 12.00 16.99 -28.77
N PRO A 267 13.18 16.56 -28.25
CA PRO A 267 13.71 15.25 -28.58
C PRO A 267 12.72 14.13 -28.26
N PRO A 268 12.74 13.02 -29.01
CA PRO A 268 11.82 11.90 -28.82
C PRO A 268 11.64 11.44 -27.37
N ALA A 269 12.72 11.37 -26.59
CA ALA A 269 12.68 10.91 -25.21
C ALA A 269 11.82 11.80 -24.29
N VAL A 270 11.65 13.09 -24.61
CA VAL A 270 10.88 14.06 -23.81
C VAL A 270 9.38 13.74 -23.80
N TRP A 271 8.88 12.94 -24.75
CA TRP A 271 7.50 12.44 -24.72
C TRP A 271 7.17 11.58 -23.49
N PHE A 272 8.18 11.02 -22.82
CA PHE A 272 7.98 10.32 -21.54
C PHE A 272 7.91 11.28 -20.34
N ALA A 273 8.44 12.51 -20.44
CA ALA A 273 8.59 13.42 -19.31
C ALA A 273 7.27 13.72 -18.58
N PRO A 274 6.12 14.01 -19.24
CA PRO A 274 4.87 14.29 -18.54
C PRO A 274 4.41 13.13 -17.63
N GLY A 275 4.54 11.89 -18.11
CA GLY A 275 4.19 10.70 -17.35
C GLY A 275 5.12 10.48 -16.15
N LEU A 276 6.44 10.64 -16.35
CA LEU A 276 7.43 10.48 -15.29
C LEU A 276 7.30 11.57 -14.21
N MET A 277 7.14 12.83 -14.62
CA MET A 277 6.88 13.94 -13.69
C MET A 277 5.59 13.71 -12.91
N MET A 278 4.52 13.21 -13.55
CA MET A 278 3.30 12.85 -12.83
C MET A 278 3.58 11.74 -11.80
N MET A 279 4.28 10.66 -12.19
CA MET A 279 4.64 9.57 -11.27
C MET A 279 5.40 10.07 -10.04
N GLU A 280 6.41 10.91 -10.22
CA GLU A 280 7.14 11.53 -9.11
C GLU A 280 6.24 12.43 -8.26
N SER A 281 5.45 13.28 -8.92
CA SER A 281 4.55 14.23 -8.26
C SER A 281 3.58 13.53 -7.32
N VAL A 282 2.78 12.61 -7.84
CA VAL A 282 1.71 12.02 -7.03
C VAL A 282 2.26 11.05 -5.98
N SER A 283 3.44 10.46 -6.21
CA SER A 283 4.13 9.61 -5.22
C SER A 283 4.65 10.39 -4.01
N ILE A 284 4.99 11.67 -4.22
CA ILE A 284 5.52 12.55 -3.20
C ILE A 284 4.40 13.40 -2.57
N PHE A 285 3.67 14.16 -3.39
CA PHE A 285 2.76 15.17 -2.90
C PHE A 285 1.50 14.59 -2.25
N PHE A 286 0.96 13.46 -2.71
CA PHE A 286 -0.25 12.91 -2.09
C PHE A 286 -0.03 12.49 -0.63
N PRO A 287 1.05 11.74 -0.29
CA PRO A 287 1.36 11.49 1.12
C PRO A 287 1.67 12.75 1.92
N LEU A 288 2.29 13.78 1.33
CA LEU A 288 2.55 15.04 2.03
C LEU A 288 1.26 15.80 2.36
N ILE A 289 0.31 15.83 1.42
CA ILE A 289 -1.03 16.37 1.64
C ILE A 289 -1.72 15.58 2.76
N GLU A 290 -1.59 14.25 2.76
CA GLU A 290 -2.16 13.40 3.79
C GLU A 290 -1.53 13.66 5.17
N ILE A 291 -0.21 13.86 5.26
CA ILE A 291 0.46 14.28 6.50
C ILE A 291 -0.15 15.57 7.03
N TYR A 292 -0.32 16.57 6.16
CA TYR A 292 -0.88 17.85 6.54
C TYR A 292 -2.33 17.70 7.05
N GLN A 293 -3.17 16.96 6.31
CA GLN A 293 -4.55 16.70 6.68
C GLN A 293 -4.65 15.91 7.99
N SER A 294 -3.83 14.88 8.17
CA SER A 294 -3.76 14.08 9.39
C SER A 294 -3.35 14.93 10.59
N LYS A 295 -2.33 15.78 10.48
CA LYS A 295 -1.93 16.69 11.58
C LYS A 295 -3.05 17.65 11.97
N LYS A 296 -3.69 18.29 10.98
CA LYS A 296 -4.82 19.19 11.22
C LYS A 296 -5.98 18.46 11.90
N PHE A 297 -6.26 17.24 11.44
CA PHE A 297 -7.29 16.38 12.01
C PHE A 297 -6.98 16.00 13.46
N HIS A 298 -5.77 15.51 13.75
CA HIS A 298 -5.35 15.16 15.11
C HIS A 298 -5.45 16.32 16.10
N VAL A 299 -5.05 17.53 15.69
CA VAL A 299 -5.19 18.73 16.52
C VAL A 299 -6.67 19.01 16.81
N SER A 300 -7.53 18.96 15.80
CA SER A 300 -8.97 19.18 15.98
C SER A 300 -9.62 18.11 16.85
N THR A 301 -9.29 16.84 16.65
CA THR A 301 -9.83 15.73 17.43
C THR A 301 -9.37 15.82 18.88
N ARG A 302 -8.09 16.10 19.13
CA ARG A 302 -7.57 16.27 20.49
C ARG A 302 -8.22 17.44 21.23
N ALA A 303 -8.40 18.58 20.56
CA ALA A 303 -9.10 19.71 21.16
C ALA A 303 -10.54 19.36 21.56
N ALA A 304 -11.26 18.62 20.71
CA ALA A 304 -12.63 18.16 21.03
C ALA A 304 -12.66 17.14 22.19
N ILE A 305 -11.65 16.27 22.28
CA ILE A 305 -11.49 15.32 23.40
C ILE A 305 -11.22 16.08 24.70
N ASP A 306 -10.26 17.01 24.69
CA ASP A 306 -9.90 17.80 25.87
C ASP A 306 -11.08 18.64 26.38
N GLU A 307 -11.88 19.21 25.47
CA GLU A 307 -13.11 19.94 25.82
C GLU A 307 -14.15 19.03 26.50
N TRP A 308 -14.33 17.82 25.96
CA TRP A 308 -15.24 16.84 26.56
C TRP A 308 -14.76 16.36 27.94
N GLU A 309 -13.45 16.11 28.11
CA GLU A 309 -12.88 15.73 29.41
C GLU A 309 -13.10 16.80 30.47
N LYS A 310 -12.90 18.09 30.12
CA LYS A 310 -13.18 19.22 31.00
C LYS A 310 -14.66 19.27 31.40
N LYS A 311 -15.58 19.09 30.44
CA LYS A 311 -17.03 19.08 30.71
C LYS A 311 -17.43 17.92 31.63
N ARG A 312 -16.80 16.74 31.46
CA ARG A 312 -17.02 15.58 32.33
C ARG A 312 -16.48 15.80 33.74
N GLN A 313 -15.30 16.39 33.88
CA GLN A 313 -14.72 16.73 35.18
C GLN A 313 -15.55 17.79 35.91
N GLY A 314 -16.06 18.80 35.19
CA GLY A 314 -16.97 19.82 35.76
C GLY A 314 -18.31 19.25 36.23
N LEU A 315 -18.83 18.19 35.59
CA LEU A 315 -20.02 17.46 36.04
C LEU A 315 -19.77 16.58 37.28
N GLY A 316 -18.51 16.27 37.59
CA GLY A 316 -18.12 15.45 38.75
C GLY A 316 -18.03 16.22 40.08
N THR A 317 -18.18 17.55 40.05
CA THR A 317 -18.10 18.45 41.21
C THR A 317 -19.42 19.14 41.58
N ALA A 318 -20.51 18.87 40.85
CA ALA A 318 -21.82 19.44 41.15
C ALA A 318 -22.75 18.33 41.67
N ASP A 319 -22.63 18.03 42.95
CA ASP A 319 -23.73 17.42 43.68
C ASP A 319 -24.82 18.51 43.89
N SER A 320 -26.04 18.15 43.52
CA SER A 320 -27.30 18.79 43.92
C SER A 320 -27.51 20.28 43.59
N SER A 321 -28.06 20.57 42.40
CA SER A 321 -29.31 21.37 42.28
C SER A 321 -29.77 21.59 40.83
N ALA A 322 -31.06 21.35 40.64
CA ALA A 322 -31.96 21.89 39.61
C ALA A 322 -31.63 21.66 38.12
N ARG A 323 -32.44 20.76 37.53
CA ARG A 323 -32.85 20.78 36.12
C ARG A 323 -33.23 22.20 35.66
N THR A 324 -32.50 22.74 34.70
CA THR A 324 -33.05 23.74 33.77
C THR A 324 -32.68 23.35 32.35
N ILE A 325 -33.67 22.82 31.63
CA ILE A 325 -33.62 22.65 30.18
C ILE A 325 -33.80 24.05 29.59
N SER A 326 -32.71 24.71 29.23
CA SER A 326 -32.76 25.92 28.39
C SER A 326 -32.62 25.50 26.93
N THR A 327 -33.77 25.31 26.28
CA THR A 327 -33.93 25.35 24.83
C THR A 327 -33.62 26.75 24.32
N SER A 328 -32.38 27.00 23.91
CA SER A 328 -32.03 28.14 23.07
C SER A 328 -31.95 27.69 21.61
N HIS A 329 -33.06 27.89 20.90
CA HIS A 329 -33.09 27.89 19.43
C HIS A 329 -32.31 29.10 18.92
N THR A 330 -31.20 28.87 18.22
CA THR A 330 -30.55 29.90 17.39
C THR A 330 -29.88 29.24 16.19
N SER A 331 -30.54 29.44 15.04
CA SER A 331 -30.05 29.47 13.65
C SER A 331 -28.78 28.69 13.24
N SER A 332 -29.03 27.70 12.37
CA SER A 332 -28.30 27.42 11.13
C SER A 332 -26.81 27.79 11.06
N SER A 333 -25.99 26.97 11.70
CA SER A 333 -24.68 26.59 11.16
C SER A 333 -24.47 25.13 11.50
N THR A 334 -23.86 24.38 10.60
CA THR A 334 -23.51 22.95 10.67
C THR A 334 -22.66 22.65 11.91
N ARG A 335 -23.29 22.60 13.10
CA ARG A 335 -22.66 22.14 14.33
C ARG A 335 -22.55 20.63 14.24
N LYS A 336 -21.33 20.14 13.94
CA LYS A 336 -20.91 18.77 14.18
C LYS A 336 -21.47 18.34 15.54
N ARG A 337 -22.30 17.29 15.59
CA ARG A 337 -22.92 16.83 16.84
C ARG A 337 -21.81 16.36 17.81
N PRO A 338 -21.46 17.11 18.87
CA PRO A 338 -20.27 16.82 19.68
C PRO A 338 -20.34 15.44 20.33
N ASP A 339 -21.54 14.99 20.66
CA ASP A 339 -21.80 13.71 21.33
C ASP A 339 -21.41 12.49 20.47
N MET A 340 -21.43 12.62 19.15
CA MET A 340 -21.02 11.55 18.22
C MET A 340 -19.51 11.29 18.26
N TYR A 341 -18.70 12.30 18.57
CA TYR A 341 -17.24 12.19 18.56
C TYR A 341 -16.67 11.73 19.91
N SER A 342 -17.53 11.25 20.82
CA SER A 342 -17.15 10.83 22.16
C SER A 342 -16.67 9.37 22.25
N MET A 343 -15.85 9.07 23.25
CA MET A 343 -15.39 7.70 23.54
C MET A 343 -16.56 6.77 23.84
N GLN A 344 -17.61 7.28 24.50
CA GLN A 344 -18.82 6.52 24.81
C GLN A 344 -19.60 6.13 23.54
N ALA A 345 -19.62 7.00 22.53
CA ALA A 345 -20.26 6.70 21.26
C ALA A 345 -19.51 5.59 20.51
N LEU A 346 -18.18 5.59 20.54
CA LEU A 346 -17.36 4.49 20.03
C LEU A 346 -17.65 3.18 20.79
N GLU A 347 -17.63 3.20 22.12
CA GLU A 347 -17.89 2.02 22.94
C GLU A 347 -19.29 1.45 22.68
N LYS A 348 -20.29 2.32 22.53
CA LYS A 348 -21.65 1.91 22.16
C LYS A 348 -21.69 1.27 20.77
N CYS A 349 -21.00 1.85 19.78
CA CYS A 349 -20.90 1.27 18.44
C CYS A 349 -20.25 -0.12 18.48
N LEU A 350 -19.13 -0.26 19.20
CA LEU A 350 -18.43 -1.54 19.38
C LEU A 350 -19.28 -2.56 20.14
N ALA A 351 -20.13 -2.13 21.08
CA ALA A 351 -20.99 -3.03 21.84
C ALA A 351 -22.23 -3.48 21.05
N THR A 352 -22.82 -2.60 20.24
CA THR A 352 -24.08 -2.89 19.53
C THR A 352 -23.85 -3.50 18.15
N ASP A 353 -23.18 -2.78 17.24
CA ASP A 353 -22.92 -3.25 15.88
C ASP A 353 -21.65 -2.57 15.31
N PRO A 354 -20.50 -3.28 15.34
CA PRO A 354 -19.26 -2.77 14.79
C PRO A 354 -19.16 -2.93 13.26
N THR A 355 -20.15 -3.49 12.57
CA THR A 355 -20.03 -3.93 11.16
C THR A 355 -19.70 -2.79 10.21
N GLU A 356 -20.40 -1.66 10.31
CA GLU A 356 -20.15 -0.50 9.45
C GLU A 356 -18.81 0.19 9.78
N LEU A 357 -18.43 0.20 11.06
CA LEU A 357 -17.12 0.68 11.49
C LEU A 357 -15.99 -0.21 10.95
N LEU A 358 -16.16 -1.54 11.01
CA LEU A 358 -15.24 -2.52 10.45
C LEU A 358 -15.13 -2.36 8.93
N ARG A 359 -16.26 -2.20 8.23
CA ARG A 359 -16.29 -1.98 6.79
C ARG A 359 -15.54 -0.71 6.40
N PHE A 360 -15.73 0.37 7.15
CA PHE A 360 -15.00 1.61 6.94
C PHE A 360 -13.50 1.44 7.18
N ALA A 361 -13.13 0.88 8.34
CA ALA A 361 -11.74 0.65 8.71
C ALA A 361 -11.02 -0.27 7.70
N ALA A 362 -11.65 -1.37 7.27
CA ALA A 362 -11.04 -2.32 6.35
C ALA A 362 -10.96 -1.80 4.90
N MET A 363 -12.02 -1.16 4.39
CA MET A 363 -12.13 -0.83 2.97
C MET A 363 -11.62 0.57 2.61
N LYS A 364 -11.58 1.49 3.58
CA LYS A 364 -11.18 2.89 3.34
C LYS A 364 -9.85 3.27 4.00
N GLU A 365 -9.65 2.87 5.26
CA GLU A 365 -8.45 3.21 6.05
C GLU A 365 -7.39 2.10 6.13
N PHE A 366 -7.75 0.87 5.75
CA PHE A 366 -6.90 -0.32 5.88
C PHE A 366 -6.42 -0.61 7.32
N THR A 367 -7.27 -0.34 8.31
CA THR A 367 -7.02 -0.54 9.76
C THR A 367 -8.02 -1.49 10.42
N GLY A 368 -8.64 -2.38 9.63
CA GLY A 368 -9.72 -3.29 10.07
C GLY A 368 -9.30 -4.24 11.19
N GLU A 369 -8.01 -4.59 11.27
CA GLU A 369 -7.45 -5.47 12.31
C GLU A 369 -7.72 -4.96 13.73
N ASN A 370 -7.76 -3.65 13.93
CA ASN A 370 -8.03 -3.06 15.24
C ASN A 370 -9.47 -3.29 15.68
N ILE A 371 -10.42 -3.19 14.74
CA ILE A 371 -11.84 -3.45 15.01
C ILE A 371 -12.08 -4.95 15.24
N VAL A 372 -11.42 -5.82 14.46
CA VAL A 372 -11.48 -7.27 14.66
C VAL A 372 -10.97 -7.66 16.04
N PHE A 373 -9.79 -7.16 16.45
CA PHE A 373 -9.23 -7.44 17.77
C PHE A 373 -10.18 -7.00 18.90
N LEU A 374 -10.72 -5.77 18.84
CA LEU A 374 -11.65 -5.28 19.87
C LEU A 374 -12.93 -6.12 19.93
N THR A 375 -13.44 -6.57 18.78
CA THR A 375 -14.64 -7.43 18.71
C THR A 375 -14.35 -8.81 19.29
N GLN A 376 -13.22 -9.42 18.95
CA GLN A 376 -12.80 -10.73 19.48
C GLN A 376 -12.57 -10.70 21.00
N VAL A 377 -11.90 -9.66 21.52
CA VAL A 377 -11.69 -9.50 22.97
C VAL A 377 -13.02 -9.29 23.71
N ARG A 378 -13.94 -8.49 23.14
CA ARG A 378 -15.30 -8.32 23.68
C ARG A 378 -16.03 -9.65 23.80
N ASP A 379 -16.03 -10.45 22.74
CA ASP A 379 -16.74 -11.72 22.67
C ASP A 379 -16.13 -12.75 23.62
N TRP A 380 -14.80 -12.81 23.70
CA TRP A 380 -14.06 -13.64 24.66
C TRP A 380 -14.40 -13.29 26.12
N LYS A 381 -14.43 -11.99 26.47
CA LYS A 381 -14.83 -11.52 27.81
C LYS A 381 -16.30 -11.85 28.12
N ALA A 382 -17.20 -11.69 27.15
CA ALA A 382 -18.60 -12.08 27.32
C ALA A 382 -18.73 -13.60 27.54
N GLY A 383 -17.93 -14.40 26.84
CA GLY A 383 -17.79 -15.84 27.04
C GLY A 383 -17.33 -16.19 28.45
N TRP A 384 -16.29 -15.50 28.94
CA TRP A 384 -15.79 -15.65 30.31
C TRP A 384 -16.87 -15.36 31.35
N LEU A 385 -17.55 -14.21 31.26
CA LEU A 385 -18.62 -13.81 32.18
C LEU A 385 -19.78 -14.81 32.18
N ARG A 386 -20.15 -15.35 31.01
CA ARG A 386 -21.20 -16.36 30.88
C ARG A 386 -20.84 -17.65 31.61
N LEU A 387 -19.56 -18.04 31.58
CA LEU A 387 -19.06 -19.24 32.28
C LEU A 387 -18.95 -18.99 33.78
N ALA A 388 -18.45 -17.84 34.20
CA ALA A 388 -18.36 -17.45 35.62
C ALA A 388 -19.75 -17.37 36.29
N LYS A 389 -20.78 -16.93 35.57
CA LYS A 389 -22.17 -16.91 36.07
C LYS A 389 -22.77 -18.30 36.30
N LYS A 390 -22.24 -19.35 35.64
CA LYS A 390 -22.71 -20.73 35.80
C LYS A 390 -22.09 -21.46 36.99
N GLY A 391 -21.18 -20.82 37.73
CA GLY A 391 -20.47 -21.39 38.88
C GLY A 391 -18.96 -21.20 38.78
N SER A 392 -18.18 -21.96 39.56
CA SER A 392 -16.71 -22.00 39.44
C SER A 392 -16.31 -22.44 38.03
N LEU A 393 -15.32 -21.76 37.42
CA LEU A 393 -14.79 -22.18 36.12
C LEU A 393 -14.17 -23.58 36.24
N THR A 394 -14.76 -24.56 35.57
CA THR A 394 -14.16 -25.89 35.46
C THR A 394 -12.83 -25.81 34.71
N THR A 395 -11.95 -26.78 34.94
CA THR A 395 -10.64 -26.87 34.29
C THR A 395 -10.75 -26.86 32.76
N GLU A 396 -11.75 -27.56 32.23
CA GLU A 396 -12.05 -27.65 30.79
C GLU A 396 -12.52 -26.29 30.23
N ALA A 397 -13.39 -25.59 30.94
CA ALA A 397 -13.88 -24.27 30.53
C ALA A 397 -12.74 -23.24 30.53
N ARG A 398 -11.85 -23.32 31.54
CA ARG A 398 -10.65 -22.47 31.61
C ARG A 398 -9.68 -22.76 30.47
N LEU A 399 -9.51 -24.03 30.08
CA LEU A 399 -8.70 -24.42 28.93
C LEU A 399 -9.31 -23.94 27.60
N GLN A 400 -10.63 -24.01 27.45
CA GLN A 400 -11.32 -23.50 26.27
C GLN A 400 -11.08 -21.99 26.09
N LEU A 401 -11.24 -21.20 27.17
CA LEU A 401 -10.97 -19.76 27.17
C LEU A 401 -9.49 -19.46 26.89
N PHE A 402 -8.58 -20.30 27.38
CA PHE A 402 -7.14 -20.16 27.09
C PHE A 402 -6.84 -20.40 25.61
N ASN A 403 -7.43 -21.44 25.01
CA ASN A 403 -7.29 -21.72 23.57
C ASN A 403 -7.87 -20.59 22.72
N GLU A 404 -9.04 -20.08 23.07
CA GLU A 404 -9.66 -18.95 22.38
C GLU A 404 -8.78 -17.68 22.49
N GLY A 405 -8.23 -17.39 23.67
CA GLY A 405 -7.27 -16.30 23.85
C GLY A 405 -5.99 -16.48 23.02
N ALA A 406 -5.48 -17.71 22.91
CA ALA A 406 -4.32 -18.01 22.08
C ALA A 406 -4.63 -17.85 20.58
N ASP A 407 -5.84 -18.17 20.14
CA ASP A 407 -6.29 -17.92 18.77
C ASP A 407 -6.41 -16.43 18.46
N ILE A 408 -6.93 -15.62 19.40
CA ILE A 408 -6.93 -14.15 19.27
C ILE A 408 -5.50 -13.64 19.11
N PHE A 409 -4.59 -14.06 20.00
CA PHE A 409 -3.18 -13.68 19.90
C PHE A 409 -2.58 -14.06 18.53
N ALA A 410 -2.80 -15.29 18.08
CA ALA A 410 -2.26 -15.78 16.81
C ALA A 410 -2.82 -15.01 15.59
N GLN A 411 -4.11 -14.63 15.62
CA GLN A 411 -4.79 -14.01 14.48
C GLN A 411 -4.57 -12.51 14.40
N THR A 412 -4.49 -11.80 15.53
CA THR A 412 -4.49 -10.33 15.54
C THR A 412 -3.30 -9.69 16.23
N VAL A 413 -2.47 -10.42 16.99
CA VAL A 413 -1.38 -9.82 17.78
C VAL A 413 0.01 -10.31 17.34
N SER A 414 0.15 -11.60 17.10
CA SER A 414 1.42 -12.25 16.79
C SER A 414 2.07 -11.67 15.54
N LEU A 415 3.30 -11.18 15.67
CA LEU A 415 4.08 -10.66 14.53
C LEU A 415 4.47 -11.74 13.52
N GLN A 416 4.44 -13.02 13.94
CA GLN A 416 4.81 -14.16 13.12
C GLN A 416 3.62 -14.73 12.34
N THR A 417 2.45 -14.83 12.99
CA THR A 417 1.31 -15.55 12.43
C THR A 417 0.19 -14.63 11.95
N SER A 418 0.09 -13.42 12.49
CA SER A 418 -0.95 -12.47 12.05
C SER A 418 -0.56 -11.79 10.74
N PRO A 419 -1.45 -11.76 9.73
CA PRO A 419 -1.20 -10.96 8.52
C PRO A 419 -1.24 -9.45 8.79
N PHE A 420 -1.98 -9.02 9.81
CA PHE A 420 -2.13 -7.63 10.26
C PHE A 420 -2.12 -7.58 11.78
N PRO A 421 -0.94 -7.64 12.41
CA PRO A 421 -0.85 -7.52 13.84
C PRO A 421 -1.28 -6.11 14.27
N VAL A 422 -2.08 -6.02 15.33
CA VAL A 422 -2.43 -4.74 15.95
C VAL A 422 -1.18 -4.06 16.48
N ASN A 423 -1.12 -2.74 16.33
CA ASN A 423 0.02 -1.95 16.79
C ASN A 423 -0.06 -1.77 18.32
N LEU A 424 0.70 -2.58 19.06
CA LEU A 424 0.77 -2.54 20.53
C LEU A 424 2.11 -1.99 21.02
N GLU A 425 2.08 -1.40 22.20
CA GLU A 425 3.29 -1.08 22.96
C GLU A 425 4.05 -2.36 23.34
N SER A 426 5.38 -2.29 23.34
CA SER A 426 6.25 -3.46 23.57
C SER A 426 5.89 -4.24 24.84
N LYS A 427 5.57 -3.53 25.93
CA LYS A 427 5.17 -4.17 27.20
C LYS A 427 3.88 -4.98 27.07
N ALA A 428 2.86 -4.43 26.40
CA ALA A 428 1.58 -5.12 26.21
C ALA A 428 1.75 -6.33 25.28
N TYR A 429 2.56 -6.18 24.22
CA TYR A 429 2.90 -7.28 23.32
C TYR A 429 3.61 -8.42 24.08
N PHE A 430 4.70 -8.12 24.79
CA PHE A 430 5.47 -9.14 25.53
C PHE A 430 4.65 -9.87 26.59
N ASN A 431 3.71 -9.18 27.25
CA ASN A 431 2.82 -9.83 28.20
C ASN A 431 1.91 -10.86 27.53
N LEU A 432 1.35 -10.54 26.36
CA LEU A 432 0.52 -11.46 25.59
C LEU A 432 1.35 -12.58 24.95
N GLU A 433 2.56 -12.28 24.47
CA GLU A 433 3.50 -13.27 23.93
C GLU A 433 3.94 -14.27 25.01
N ARG A 434 4.24 -13.79 26.23
CA ARG A 434 4.55 -14.67 27.36
C ARG A 434 3.36 -15.56 27.74
N MET A 435 2.13 -15.05 27.62
CA MET A 435 0.92 -15.80 27.97
C MET A 435 0.53 -16.86 26.94
N PHE A 436 0.57 -16.48 25.66
CA PHE A 436 -0.04 -17.27 24.58
C PHE A 436 0.97 -17.74 23.52
N GLY A 437 2.19 -17.17 23.49
CA GLY A 437 3.18 -17.41 22.44
C GLY A 437 3.56 -18.87 22.28
N GLN A 438 3.67 -19.62 23.38
CA GLN A 438 3.94 -21.06 23.32
C GLN A 438 2.76 -21.84 22.72
N ARG A 439 1.51 -21.52 23.10
CA ARG A 439 0.31 -22.19 22.55
C ARG A 439 0.08 -21.82 21.08
N ALA A 440 0.32 -20.57 20.73
CA ALA A 440 0.22 -20.07 19.36
C ALA A 440 1.35 -20.63 18.47
N GLY A 441 2.57 -20.73 19.02
CA GLY A 441 3.78 -21.18 18.33
C GLY A 441 3.96 -22.71 18.26
N THR A 442 3.32 -23.49 19.13
CA THR A 442 3.28 -24.97 19.03
C THR A 442 2.44 -25.47 17.84
N SER A 443 1.78 -24.56 17.12
CA SER A 443 1.21 -24.84 15.79
C SER A 443 2.14 -24.47 14.63
N SER A 444 3.33 -23.92 14.90
CA SER A 444 4.32 -23.45 13.93
C SER A 444 5.74 -23.95 14.21
N SER A 445 5.91 -25.05 14.96
CA SER A 445 7.22 -25.63 15.30
C SER A 445 7.84 -26.41 14.14
N ASN A 446 7.81 -25.88 12.93
CA ASN A 446 8.69 -26.27 11.84
C ASN A 446 8.86 -25.11 10.85
N ASP A 447 10.13 -24.80 10.60
CA ASP A 447 10.69 -23.87 9.61
C ASP A 447 10.46 -22.36 9.79
N SER A 448 11.58 -21.72 10.14
CA SER A 448 11.91 -20.33 9.91
C SER A 448 11.67 -19.91 8.45
N ASP A 449 10.61 -19.16 8.21
CA ASP A 449 10.58 -17.98 7.32
C ASP A 449 9.12 -17.58 7.05
N ILE A 450 8.48 -16.92 8.01
CA ILE A 450 7.24 -16.18 7.74
C ILE A 450 7.58 -14.70 7.72
N ILE A 451 7.89 -14.22 6.51
CA ILE A 451 8.13 -12.80 6.22
C ILE A 451 6.75 -12.15 6.08
N THR A 452 6.19 -11.66 7.18
CA THR A 452 5.18 -10.59 7.08
C THR A 452 5.88 -9.31 6.62
N PRO A 453 5.29 -8.50 5.73
CA PRO A 453 5.93 -7.30 5.18
C PRO A 453 6.32 -6.26 6.26
N PHE A 454 5.84 -6.42 7.50
CA PHE A 454 6.13 -5.54 8.64
C PHE A 454 7.10 -6.15 9.67
N ALA A 455 7.34 -7.47 9.70
CA ALA A 455 8.16 -8.11 10.74
C ALA A 455 9.67 -7.78 10.67
N ARG A 456 10.23 -7.57 9.48
CA ARG A 456 11.67 -7.33 9.30
C ARG A 456 12.21 -6.11 10.06
N GLN A 457 11.34 -5.19 10.47
CA GLN A 457 11.76 -3.94 11.12
C GLN A 457 11.64 -3.96 12.65
N PHE A 458 11.00 -4.98 13.23
CA PHE A 458 11.05 -5.24 14.68
C PHE A 458 12.20 -6.17 15.06
N ALA A 459 12.56 -7.10 14.17
CA ALA A 459 13.67 -8.04 14.41
C ALA A 459 15.07 -7.40 14.32
N SER A 460 15.20 -6.19 13.75
CA SER A 460 16.48 -5.50 13.65
C SER A 460 16.96 -4.88 14.96
N ASP A 461 16.09 -4.77 15.97
CA ASP A 461 16.41 -4.15 17.27
C ASP A 461 16.69 -5.19 18.37
N SER A 462 16.67 -6.49 18.05
CA SER A 462 16.74 -7.57 19.04
C SER A 462 17.56 -8.79 18.59
N GLN A 463 18.76 -8.59 18.05
CA GLN A 463 19.71 -9.69 17.84
C GLN A 463 20.74 -9.80 18.98
N SER A 464 20.52 -10.76 19.88
CA SER A 464 21.59 -11.48 20.57
C SER A 464 21.08 -12.84 21.08
N PHE A 465 21.85 -13.90 20.80
CA PHE A 465 21.70 -15.30 21.25
C PHE A 465 20.60 -16.12 20.53
N SER A 466 20.82 -17.33 20.03
CA SER A 466 21.99 -18.23 20.07
C SER A 466 21.79 -19.36 19.05
N ASN A 467 22.90 -19.84 18.49
CA ASN A 467 23.01 -21.08 17.73
C ASN A 467 22.86 -22.30 18.66
N LEU A 468 22.14 -23.34 18.24
CA LEU A 468 22.52 -24.73 18.50
C LEU A 468 21.69 -25.70 17.63
N SER A 469 22.41 -26.58 16.96
CA SER A 469 21.97 -27.57 15.99
C SER A 469 21.89 -28.95 16.61
N VAL A 470 20.83 -29.73 16.32
CA VAL A 470 20.79 -31.21 16.49
C VAL A 470 19.83 -31.81 15.43
N PRO A 471 20.16 -32.98 14.82
CA PRO A 471 19.36 -33.61 13.75
C PRO A 471 18.43 -34.71 14.28
N SER A 472 17.31 -35.03 13.61
CA SER A 472 16.98 -36.41 13.18
C SER A 472 15.64 -36.56 12.44
N GLN A 473 15.58 -37.70 11.75
CA GLN A 473 14.60 -38.36 10.89
C GLN A 473 13.21 -38.59 11.52
N HIS A 474 12.12 -38.52 10.72
CA HIS A 474 11.31 -39.71 10.35
C HIS A 474 10.08 -39.40 9.46
N LYS A 475 9.52 -40.50 8.93
CA LYS A 475 8.60 -40.72 7.79
C LYS A 475 7.20 -40.09 7.91
N SER A 476 6.66 -39.64 6.77
CA SER A 476 5.32 -39.05 6.61
C SER A 476 4.31 -40.02 5.99
N ASN A 477 3.15 -40.19 6.62
CA ASN A 477 1.91 -40.63 5.99
C ASN A 477 0.90 -39.48 6.07
N SER A 478 0.33 -39.10 4.92
CA SER A 478 -0.58 -37.96 4.76
C SER A 478 -2.03 -38.42 4.71
N GLN A 479 -2.82 -38.03 5.72
CA GLN A 479 -4.27 -37.96 5.65
C GLN A 479 -4.72 -36.54 6.07
N GLU A 480 -5.69 -36.03 5.33
CA GLU A 480 -6.33 -34.73 5.46
C GLU A 480 -7.11 -34.69 6.78
N TYR A 481 -6.58 -33.99 7.78
CA TYR A 481 -7.20 -33.85 9.10
C TYR A 481 -7.74 -32.43 9.27
N ILE A 482 -9.01 -32.31 9.69
CA ILE A 482 -9.47 -31.17 10.48
C ILE A 482 -8.55 -31.12 11.69
N VAL A 483 -7.63 -30.16 11.73
CA VAL A 483 -6.65 -30.06 12.83
C VAL A 483 -7.41 -29.61 14.08
N SER A 484 -7.90 -30.57 14.86
CA SER A 484 -8.06 -30.41 16.29
C SER A 484 -6.68 -30.04 16.82
N LEU A 485 -6.58 -28.87 17.45
CA LEU A 485 -5.33 -28.44 18.11
C LEU A 485 -4.85 -29.60 19.01
N PRO A 486 -3.56 -29.98 18.97
CA PRO A 486 -3.05 -31.03 19.83
C PRO A 486 -3.41 -30.74 21.28
N ALA A 487 -3.64 -31.81 22.05
CA ALA A 487 -3.99 -31.73 23.46
C ALA A 487 -2.99 -30.81 24.16
N TRP A 488 -3.49 -29.82 24.90
CA TRP A 488 -2.64 -28.94 25.69
C TRP A 488 -2.23 -29.72 26.94
N GLU A 489 -1.04 -30.31 26.88
CA GLU A 489 -0.49 -31.15 27.97
C GLU A 489 0.21 -30.31 29.05
N GLN A 490 0.45 -29.02 28.79
CA GLN A 490 1.09 -28.10 29.74
C GLN A 490 0.05 -27.47 30.68
N PRO A 491 0.42 -27.08 31.91
CA PRO A 491 -0.46 -26.29 32.76
C PRO A 491 -0.72 -24.91 32.15
N ILE A 492 -1.92 -24.36 32.36
CA ILE A 492 -2.25 -22.99 31.97
C ILE A 492 -1.36 -22.03 32.78
N PRO A 493 -0.70 -21.03 32.18
CA PRO A 493 0.22 -20.14 32.89
C PRO A 493 -0.41 -19.47 34.12
N GLU A 494 0.36 -19.39 35.21
CA GLU A 494 0.02 -18.62 36.41
C GLU A 494 -0.07 -17.13 36.04
N GLY A 495 -1.29 -16.59 36.03
CA GLY A 495 -1.58 -15.22 35.57
C GLY A 495 -2.67 -15.13 34.50
N PHE A 496 -3.10 -16.25 33.90
CA PHE A 496 -4.26 -16.24 33.00
C PHE A 496 -5.56 -15.92 33.75
N ASN A 497 -6.21 -14.80 33.41
CA ASN A 497 -7.44 -14.34 34.01
C ASN A 497 -8.25 -13.47 33.01
N GLU A 498 -9.44 -13.04 33.41
CA GLU A 498 -10.35 -12.20 32.60
C GLU A 498 -9.77 -10.84 32.16
N HIS A 499 -8.69 -10.38 32.79
CA HIS A 499 -8.05 -9.09 32.54
C HIS A 499 -6.82 -9.18 31.63
N VAL A 500 -6.50 -10.37 31.11
CA VAL A 500 -5.27 -10.61 30.34
C VAL A 500 -5.12 -9.69 29.11
N PHE A 501 -6.22 -9.27 28.51
CA PHE A 501 -6.24 -8.38 27.35
C PHE A 501 -6.42 -6.89 27.70
N ASP A 502 -6.68 -6.50 28.96
CA ASP A 502 -7.15 -5.16 29.33
C ASP A 502 -6.20 -4.04 28.87
N SER A 503 -4.90 -4.24 29.06
CA SER A 503 -3.89 -3.26 28.65
C SER A 503 -3.85 -3.08 27.13
N ALA A 504 -3.90 -4.18 26.38
CA ALA A 504 -3.87 -4.15 24.92
C ALA A 504 -5.18 -3.59 24.35
N GLU A 505 -6.32 -4.02 24.90
CA GLU A 505 -7.65 -3.54 24.53
C GLU A 505 -7.77 -2.03 24.75
N LYS A 506 -7.32 -1.51 25.89
CA LYS A 506 -7.32 -0.06 26.17
C LYS A 506 -6.47 0.71 25.16
N SER A 507 -5.27 0.22 24.85
CA SER A 507 -4.36 0.85 23.88
C SER A 507 -4.97 0.88 22.48
N VAL A 508 -5.46 -0.26 21.97
CA VAL A 508 -6.07 -0.35 20.63
C VAL A 508 -7.35 0.47 20.55
N ARG A 509 -8.19 0.47 21.59
CA ARG A 509 -9.43 1.26 21.62
C ARG A 509 -9.13 2.75 21.54
N TYR A 510 -8.13 3.23 22.28
CA TYR A 510 -7.69 4.63 22.18
C TYR A 510 -7.14 4.97 20.79
N MET A 511 -6.38 4.05 20.17
CA MET A 511 -5.89 4.21 18.80
C MET A 511 -7.04 4.30 17.78
N VAL A 512 -8.06 3.43 17.88
CA VAL A 512 -9.26 3.47 17.02
C VAL A 512 -10.01 4.80 17.22
N PHE A 513 -10.16 5.23 18.46
CA PHE A 513 -10.84 6.49 18.78
C PHE A 513 -10.14 7.70 18.15
N THR A 514 -8.82 7.78 18.29
CA THR A 514 -8.03 8.93 17.82
C THR A 514 -7.77 8.92 16.31
N ASN A 515 -7.66 7.75 15.69
CA ASN A 515 -7.27 7.63 14.27
C ASN A 515 -8.44 7.37 13.31
N THR A 516 -9.46 6.64 13.76
CA THR A 516 -10.51 6.08 12.88
C THR A 516 -11.91 6.62 13.18
N TRP A 517 -12.29 6.70 14.46
CA TRP A 517 -13.67 7.01 14.88
C TRP A 517 -14.18 8.33 14.30
N ALA A 518 -13.44 9.41 14.47
CA ALA A 518 -13.87 10.71 14.00
C ALA A 518 -13.99 10.78 12.45
N LYS A 519 -13.13 10.07 11.70
CA LYS A 519 -13.22 10.00 10.24
C LYS A 519 -14.43 9.16 9.79
N PHE A 520 -14.74 8.10 10.53
CA PHE A 520 -15.95 7.32 10.32
C PHE A 520 -17.19 8.20 10.49
N CYS A 521 -17.28 8.96 11.60
CA CYS A 521 -18.37 9.90 11.86
C CYS A 521 -18.52 10.94 10.75
N ASP A 522 -17.43 11.61 10.36
CA ASP A 522 -17.44 12.59 9.25
C ASP A 522 -17.95 11.94 7.95
N SER A 523 -17.56 10.69 7.68
CA SER A 523 -17.99 9.97 6.48
C SER A 523 -19.48 9.59 6.50
N GLN A 524 -20.02 9.23 7.67
CA GLN A 524 -21.44 8.92 7.85
C GLN A 524 -22.28 10.19 7.74
N GLU A 525 -21.80 11.31 8.30
CA GLU A 525 -22.44 12.61 8.18
C GLU A 525 -22.52 13.04 6.71
N THR A 526 -21.42 12.92 5.96
CA THR A 526 -21.38 13.21 4.52
C THR A 526 -22.37 12.33 3.74
N LEU A 527 -22.42 11.02 4.03
CA LEU A 527 -23.38 10.11 3.39
C LEU A 527 -24.83 10.47 3.71
N SER A 528 -25.12 10.89 4.95
CA SER A 528 -26.46 11.30 5.38
C SER A 528 -26.91 12.59 4.68
N VAL A 529 -26.01 13.55 4.47
CA VAL A 529 -26.29 14.80 3.76
C VAL A 529 -26.57 14.51 2.28
N VAL A 530 -25.72 13.73 1.63
CA VAL A 530 -25.92 13.33 0.21
C VAL A 530 -27.23 12.56 0.04
N SER A 531 -27.58 11.67 0.99
CA SER A 531 -28.84 10.94 0.97
C SER A 531 -30.04 11.87 1.19
N ALA A 532 -29.93 12.87 2.05
CA ALA A 532 -30.98 13.86 2.29
C ALA A 532 -31.18 14.80 1.10
N GLU A 533 -30.11 15.17 0.40
CA GLU A 533 -30.16 15.95 -0.84
C GLU A 533 -30.76 15.16 -1.99
N GLY A 534 -30.40 13.88 -2.16
CA GLY A 534 -31.03 12.99 -3.14
C GLY A 534 -32.51 12.70 -2.86
N ALA A 535 -32.92 12.68 -1.59
CA ALA A 535 -34.33 12.57 -1.20
C ALA A 535 -35.11 13.88 -1.45
N ARG A 536 -34.46 15.04 -1.28
CA ARG A 536 -35.04 16.36 -1.61
C ARG A 536 -35.17 16.58 -3.11
N SER A 537 -34.21 16.11 -3.92
CA SER A 537 -34.34 16.16 -5.38
C SER A 537 -35.51 15.30 -5.86
N ASN A 538 -35.68 14.08 -5.33
CA ASN A 538 -36.80 13.22 -5.69
C ASN A 538 -38.16 13.78 -5.26
N THR A 539 -38.27 14.42 -4.10
CA THR A 539 -39.52 15.09 -3.68
C THR A 539 -39.80 16.37 -4.48
N SER A 540 -38.76 17.07 -4.98
CA SER A 540 -38.94 18.17 -5.93
C SER A 540 -39.42 17.67 -7.32
N SER A 541 -38.94 16.52 -7.79
CA SER A 541 -39.42 15.91 -9.05
C SER A 541 -40.86 15.38 -8.94
N PHE A 542 -41.25 14.82 -7.79
CA PHE A 542 -42.65 14.42 -7.53
C PHE A 542 -43.60 15.61 -7.32
N SER A 543 -43.12 16.73 -6.77
CA SER A 543 -43.94 17.95 -6.65
C SER A 543 -44.05 18.73 -7.97
N PHE A 544 -43.09 18.59 -8.88
CA PHE A 544 -43.20 19.10 -10.25
C PHE A 544 -44.18 18.25 -11.10
N LEU A 545 -44.13 16.92 -10.98
CA LEU A 545 -45.07 16.01 -11.66
C LEU A 545 -46.50 16.12 -11.14
N SER A 546 -46.73 16.34 -9.84
CA SER A 546 -48.08 16.53 -9.30
C SER A 546 -48.73 17.86 -9.67
N ARG A 547 -47.93 18.87 -10.05
CA ARG A 547 -48.41 20.14 -10.62
C ARG A 547 -48.76 20.05 -12.11
N LEU A 548 -48.20 19.08 -12.83
CA LEU A 548 -48.53 18.83 -14.25
C LEU A 548 -49.79 17.97 -14.42
N THR A 549 -50.26 17.26 -13.39
CA THR A 549 -51.49 16.45 -13.42
C THR A 549 -52.74 17.19 -12.91
N LYS A 550 -52.64 18.49 -12.61
CA LYS A 550 -53.75 19.35 -12.18
C LYS A 550 -53.91 20.62 -13.03
N GLY A 551 -53.32 20.64 -14.23
CA GLY A 551 -53.50 21.69 -15.24
C GLY A 551 -54.44 21.22 -16.33
#